data_AF-A0A2K6K986-F1
#
_entry.id   AF-A0A2K6K986-F1
#
_cell.length_a   1.000
_cell.length_b   1.000
_cell.length_c   1.000
_cell.angle_alpha   90.00
_cell.angle_beta   90.00
_cell.angle_gamma   90.00
#
_symmetry.space_group_name_H-M   'P 1'
#
loop_
_entity.id
_entity.type
_entity.pdbx_description
1 polymer ?
#
loop_
_entity_poly.entity_id
_entity_poly.type
_entity_poly.pdbx_seq_one_letter_code
_entity_poly.pdbx_strand_id
1 'polypeptide(L)'
;MIPGGLSEAKSATPEIQEIVDKVKPQLEEKTNQSYEKLEAVEYKTQVVAGINYYIKVRAGDNHYMHLKVFKSLPGQNEDLVLTGYQADKNKDDELTGF
;
A
#
# COMPACT_ATOMS: atom_id res chain seq x y z
N MET A 1 -12.53 5.42 -15.09
CA MET A 1 -12.27 4.44 -14.02
C MET A 1 -13.54 3.63 -13.82
N ILE A 2 -13.46 2.30 -13.86
CA ILE A 2 -14.61 1.43 -13.62
C ILE A 2 -14.65 1.12 -12.11
N PRO A 3 -15.78 1.28 -11.40
CA PRO A 3 -15.88 0.89 -10.00
C PRO A 3 -15.45 -0.57 -9.78
N GLY A 4 -14.60 -0.83 -8.78
CA GLY A 4 -14.06 -2.16 -8.50
C GLY A 4 -12.87 -2.60 -9.37
N GLY A 5 -12.54 -1.89 -10.47
CA GLY A 5 -11.35 -2.18 -11.27
C GLY A 5 -10.07 -1.59 -10.67
N LEU A 6 -8.95 -2.32 -10.74
CA LEU A 6 -7.62 -1.79 -10.44
C LEU A 6 -7.17 -0.84 -11.55
N SER A 7 -6.53 0.27 -11.17
CA SER A 7 -5.88 1.17 -12.12
C SER A 7 -4.63 0.52 -12.74
N GLU A 8 -4.10 1.15 -13.79
CA GLU A 8 -2.72 0.90 -14.20
C GLU A 8 -1.73 1.27 -13.09
N ALA A 9 -0.57 0.63 -13.12
CA ALA A 9 0.54 0.91 -12.22
C ALA A 9 1.11 2.30 -12.47
N LYS A 10 1.43 3.01 -11.39
CA LYS A 10 2.05 4.34 -11.42
C LYS A 10 3.20 4.38 -10.42
N SER A 11 4.26 5.11 -10.74
CA SER A 11 5.35 5.38 -9.79
C SER A 11 4.80 6.06 -8.54
N ALA A 12 5.33 5.67 -7.37
CA ALA A 12 4.94 6.28 -6.11
C ALA A 12 5.25 7.78 -6.09
N THR A 13 4.33 8.53 -5.49
CA THR A 13 4.47 9.99 -5.26
C THR A 13 4.73 10.24 -3.77
N PRO A 14 5.10 11.47 -3.37
CA PRO A 14 5.24 11.81 -1.95
C PRO A 14 3.99 11.50 -1.13
N GLU A 15 2.79 11.69 -1.69
CA GLU A 15 1.52 11.32 -1.02
C GLU A 15 1.44 9.81 -0.73
N ILE A 16 1.88 8.97 -1.67
CA ILE A 16 1.88 7.51 -1.48
C ILE A 16 2.90 7.10 -0.42
N GLN A 17 4.06 7.77 -0.38
CA GLN A 17 5.05 7.55 0.68
C GLN A 17 4.47 7.91 2.05
N GLU A 18 3.79 9.05 2.17
CA GLU A 18 3.13 9.44 3.43
C GLU A 18 2.06 8.42 3.87
N ILE A 19 1.33 7.81 2.92
CA ILE A 19 0.39 6.73 3.23
C ILE A 19 1.14 5.54 3.84
N VAL A 20 2.25 5.12 3.23
CA VAL A 20 3.10 4.04 3.75
C VAL A 20 3.63 4.36 5.14
N ASP A 21 4.13 5.57 5.35
CA ASP A 21 4.68 6.00 6.64
C ASP A 21 3.61 5.99 7.75
N LYS A 22 2.37 6.40 7.42
CA LYS A 22 1.23 6.37 8.35
C LYS A 22 0.77 4.96 8.71
N VAL A 23 0.86 4.00 7.78
CA VAL A 23 0.44 2.62 8.04
C VAL A 23 1.58 1.71 8.49
N LYS A 24 2.83 2.17 8.44
CA LYS A 24 4.00 1.41 8.89
C LYS A 24 3.85 0.83 10.29
N PRO A 25 3.36 1.56 11.32
CA PRO A 25 3.16 0.97 12.65
C PRO A 25 2.16 -0.20 12.64
N GLN A 26 1.12 -0.11 11.80
CA GLN A 26 0.13 -1.19 11.65
C GLN A 26 0.74 -2.41 10.95
N LEU A 27 1.68 -2.19 10.02
CA LEU A 27 2.42 -3.28 9.39
C LEU A 27 3.33 -3.98 10.38
N GLU A 28 4.10 -3.22 11.15
CA GLU A 28 5.04 -3.74 12.16
C GLU A 28 4.31 -4.57 13.23
N GLU A 29 3.14 -4.11 13.67
CA GLU A 29 2.28 -4.86 14.59
C GLU A 29 1.80 -6.19 13.97
N LYS A 30 1.37 -6.17 12.70
CA LYS A 30 0.84 -7.36 12.01
C LYS A 30 1.92 -8.38 11.63
N THR A 31 3.14 -7.95 11.33
CA THR A 31 4.25 -8.85 10.98
C THR A 31 5.09 -9.23 12.20
N ASN A 32 4.93 -8.53 13.33
CA ASN A 32 5.79 -8.64 14.50
C ASN A 32 7.29 -8.43 14.13
N GLN A 33 7.53 -7.49 13.22
CA GLN A 33 8.85 -7.08 12.73
C GLN A 33 8.94 -5.56 12.72
N SER A 34 10.12 -5.00 12.93
CA SER A 34 10.38 -3.57 12.74
C SER A 34 11.04 -3.33 11.40
N TYR A 35 10.63 -2.29 10.69
CA TYR A 35 11.22 -1.89 9.42
C TYR A 35 11.93 -0.55 9.64
N GLU A 36 13.20 -0.42 9.27
CA GLU A 36 13.88 0.87 9.40
C GLU A 36 13.30 1.87 8.39
N LYS A 37 13.22 1.45 7.13
CA LYS A 37 12.70 2.24 6.01
C LYS A 37 11.79 1.39 5.13
N LEU A 38 10.66 1.96 4.75
CA LEU A 38 9.78 1.43 3.71
C LEU A 38 9.70 2.47 2.60
N GLU A 39 10.30 2.18 1.46
CA GLU A 39 10.27 3.09 0.31
C GLU A 39 9.15 2.67 -0.64
N ALA A 40 8.16 3.53 -0.86
CA ALA A 40 7.13 3.32 -1.85
C ALA A 40 7.72 3.43 -3.26
N VAL A 41 7.45 2.44 -4.12
CA VAL A 41 8.03 2.35 -5.47
C VAL A 41 6.95 2.52 -6.53
N GLU A 42 5.85 1.80 -6.39
CA GLU A 42 4.75 1.78 -7.33
C GLU A 42 3.43 1.66 -6.59
N TYR A 43 2.35 2.16 -7.17
CA TYR A 43 1.01 1.95 -6.66
C TYR A 43 -0.03 1.76 -7.76
N LYS A 44 -1.12 1.11 -7.37
CA LYS A 44 -2.39 1.05 -8.09
C LYS A 44 -3.51 1.47 -7.15
N THR A 45 -4.60 1.99 -7.70
CA THR A 45 -5.80 2.34 -6.92
C THR A 45 -7.01 1.56 -7.39
N GLN A 46 -7.97 1.39 -6.48
CA GLN A 46 -9.26 0.80 -6.77
C GLN A 46 -10.34 1.60 -6.05
N VAL A 47 -11.32 2.09 -6.82
CA VAL A 47 -12.46 2.84 -6.29
C VAL A 47 -13.49 1.85 -5.73
N VAL A 48 -13.85 2.05 -4.46
CA VAL A 48 -14.88 1.29 -3.71
C VAL A 48 -15.76 2.30 -2.95
N ALA A 49 -16.38 1.92 -1.82
CA ALA A 49 -16.94 2.87 -0.86
C ALA A 49 -15.81 3.58 -0.07
N GLY A 50 -14.92 4.26 -0.79
CA GLY A 50 -13.59 4.68 -0.36
C GLY A 50 -12.57 4.38 -1.46
N ILE A 51 -11.29 4.33 -1.10
CA ILE A 51 -10.20 4.02 -2.03
C ILE A 51 -9.30 2.96 -1.43
N ASN A 52 -9.10 1.86 -2.15
CA ASN A 52 -8.00 0.94 -1.86
C ASN A 52 -6.75 1.40 -2.63
N TYR A 53 -5.64 1.53 -1.92
CA TYR A 53 -4.30 1.71 -2.46
C TYR A 53 -3.56 0.38 -2.35
N TYR A 54 -3.09 -0.11 -3.49
CA TYR A 54 -2.16 -1.23 -3.59
C TYR A 54 -0.78 -0.63 -3.80
N ILE A 55 0.13 -0.79 -2.85
CA ILE A 55 1.42 -0.09 -2.84
C ILE A 55 2.55 -1.11 -2.76
N LYS A 56 3.46 -1.09 -3.73
CA LYS A 56 4.72 -1.83 -3.68
C LYS A 56 5.72 -1.03 -2.89
N VAL A 57 6.23 -1.62 -1.81
CA VAL A 57 7.24 -1.02 -0.93
C VAL A 57 8.51 -1.84 -0.94
N ARG A 58 9.67 -1.17 -0.92
CA ARG A 58 10.97 -1.78 -0.68
C ARG A 58 11.28 -1.71 0.81
N ALA A 59 11.52 -2.86 1.43
CA ALA A 59 11.77 -3.01 2.86
C ALA A 59 13.24 -3.36 3.19
N GLY A 60 14.11 -3.40 2.18
CA GLY A 60 15.53 -3.68 2.32
C GLY A 60 16.20 -3.93 0.97
N ASP A 61 17.38 -4.54 0.97
CA ASP A 61 18.05 -4.92 -0.27
C ASP A 61 17.36 -6.11 -0.92
N ASN A 62 16.76 -5.84 -2.08
CA ASN A 62 16.01 -6.79 -2.89
C ASN A 62 14.78 -7.43 -2.23
N HIS A 63 14.31 -6.90 -1.09
CA HIS A 63 13.09 -7.37 -0.42
C HIS A 63 11.96 -6.35 -0.61
N TYR A 64 10.86 -6.81 -1.20
CA TYR A 64 9.67 -6.00 -1.44
C TYR A 64 8.46 -6.59 -0.74
N MET A 65 7.47 -5.73 -0.50
CA MET A 65 6.16 -6.12 0.01
C MET A 65 5.10 -5.37 -0.77
N HIS A 66 3.91 -5.97 -0.88
CA HIS A 66 2.74 -5.29 -1.43
C HIS A 66 1.77 -5.00 -0.29
N LEU A 67 1.41 -3.74 -0.11
CA LEU A 67 0.48 -3.29 0.92
C LEU A 67 -0.88 -2.98 0.30
N LYS A 68 -1.96 -3.28 1.03
CA LYS A 68 -3.31 -2.85 0.70
C LYS A 68 -3.82 -1.92 1.79
N VAL A 69 -3.90 -0.63 1.48
CA VAL A 69 -4.34 0.41 2.40
C VAL A 69 -5.70 0.92 1.98
N PHE A 70 -6.65 0.93 2.90
CA PHE A 70 -7.96 1.52 2.69
C PHE A 70 -7.97 2.96 3.21
N LYS A 71 -8.48 3.87 2.37
CA LYS A 71 -8.80 5.24 2.72
C LYS A 71 -10.32 5.42 2.68
N SER A 72 -10.89 5.79 3.83
CA SER A 72 -12.32 6.09 3.98
C SER A 72 -12.76 7.28 3.11
N LEU A 73 -14.08 7.40 2.92
CA LEU A 73 -14.66 8.55 2.20
C LEU A 73 -14.47 9.86 2.97
N PRO A 74 -14.35 11.01 2.30
CA PRO A 74 -14.33 12.31 2.95
C PRO A 74 -15.53 12.51 3.88
N GLY A 75 -15.30 13.01 5.09
CA GLY A 75 -16.33 13.20 6.12
C GLY A 75 -16.62 11.97 6.98
N GLN A 76 -16.01 10.81 6.69
CA GLN A 76 -15.82 9.74 7.67
C GLN A 76 -14.52 9.97 8.43
N ASN A 77 -14.23 9.17 9.47
CA ASN A 77 -12.88 9.17 10.05
C ASN A 77 -11.88 8.90 8.91
N GLU A 78 -11.03 9.88 8.60
CA GLU A 78 -10.09 9.89 7.47
C GLU A 78 -8.90 8.96 7.71
N ASP A 79 -9.14 7.86 8.41
CA ASP A 79 -8.14 6.89 8.81
C ASP A 79 -7.64 6.10 7.60
N LEU A 80 -6.32 5.96 7.54
CA LEU A 80 -5.65 5.03 6.65
C LEU A 80 -5.48 3.72 7.40
N VAL A 81 -6.09 2.66 6.88
CA VAL A 81 -6.09 1.35 7.51
C VAL A 81 -5.35 0.35 6.64
N LEU A 82 -4.34 -0.32 7.20
CA LEU A 82 -3.69 -1.45 6.54
C LEU A 82 -4.61 -2.66 6.59
N THR A 83 -5.26 -2.95 5.47
CA THR A 83 -6.25 -4.04 5.35
C THR A 83 -5.64 -5.36 4.90
N GLY A 84 -4.45 -5.33 4.29
CA GLY A 84 -3.73 -6.53 3.89
C GLY A 84 -2.30 -6.25 3.47
N TYR A 85 -1.49 -7.28 3.41
CA TYR A 85 -0.13 -7.23 2.89
C TYR A 85 0.25 -8.57 2.26
N GLN A 86 1.26 -8.54 1.38
CA GLN A 86 1.97 -9.71 0.89
C GLN A 86 3.47 -9.50 1.14
N ALA A 87 4.09 -10.41 1.87
CA ALA A 87 5.53 -10.43 2.11
C ALA A 87 6.27 -11.18 0.99
N ASP A 88 7.61 -11.18 1.05
CA ASP A 88 8.49 -11.98 0.18
C ASP A 88 8.27 -11.71 -1.31
N LYS A 89 8.06 -10.43 -1.68
CA LYS A 89 7.96 -9.99 -3.07
C LYS A 89 9.30 -9.51 -3.59
N ASN A 90 9.39 -9.49 -4.90
CA ASN A 90 10.52 -9.00 -5.67
C ASN A 90 10.16 -7.73 -6.44
N LYS A 91 11.19 -7.06 -6.98
CA LYS A 91 11.04 -5.82 -7.74
C LYS A 91 10.07 -5.97 -8.92
N ASP A 92 10.16 -7.10 -9.62
CA ASP A 92 9.43 -7.36 -10.88
C ASP A 92 8.02 -7.93 -10.67
N ASP A 93 7.64 -8.26 -9.42
CA ASP A 93 6.30 -8.78 -9.14
C ASP A 93 5.24 -7.70 -9.39
N GLU A 94 4.21 -8.03 -10.16
CA GLU A 94 3.14 -7.07 -10.45
C GLU A 94 2.25 -6.80 -9.22
N LEU A 95 1.82 -5.55 -9.04
CA LEU A 95 0.73 -5.23 -8.12
C LEU A 95 -0.61 -5.77 -8.66
N THR A 96 -1.12 -6.82 -8.03
CA THR A 96 -2.44 -7.40 -8.31
C THR A 96 -3.42 -7.14 -7.17
N GLY A 97 -4.71 -7.30 -7.44
CA GLY A 97 -5.73 -7.28 -6.39
C GLY A 97 -5.63 -8.51 -5.50
N PHE A 98 -5.69 -8.28 -4.19
CA PHE A 98 -5.82 -9.26 -3.11
C PHE A 98 -6.65 -8.66 -1.97
#